data_AF-A0A6I7MTS9-F1
#
_entry.id   AF-A0A6I7MTS9-F1
#
_cell.length_a   1.000
_cell.length_b   1.000
_cell.length_c   1.000
_cell.angle_alpha   90.00
_cell.angle_beta   90.00
_cell.angle_gamma   90.00
#
_symmetry.space_group_name_H-M   'P 1'
#
loop_
_entity.id
_entity.type
_entity.pdbx_description
1 polymer ?
#
loop_
_entity_poly.entity_id
_entity_poly.type
_entity_poly.pdbx_seq_one_letter_code
_entity_poly.pdbx_strand_id
1 'polypeptide(L)' 'MKKLSLEMLRLTSDEVLGRSQMKKITGGNDNVYYCQCFDSAGNTYGGEAYLVSHIDVAMAMTMDRCPAGGGCVMQ' A
#
# COMPACT_ATOMS: atom_id res chain seq x y z
N MET A 1 25.97 -32.28 23.97
CA MET A 1 25.54 -31.07 23.25
C MET A 1 25.97 -31.21 21.80
N LYS A 2 25.05 -31.16 20.84
CA LYS A 2 25.42 -31.25 19.41
C LYS A 2 26.08 -29.93 19.01
N LYS A 3 27.32 -29.98 18.52
CA LYS A 3 28.03 -28.80 17.98
C LYS A 3 27.23 -28.28 16.79
N LEU A 4 26.73 -27.06 16.87
CA LEU A 4 26.25 -26.33 15.69
C LEU A 4 27.48 -26.07 14.80
N SER A 5 27.46 -26.61 13.57
CA SER A 5 28.49 -26.32 12.57
C SER A 5 28.32 -24.89 12.06
N LEU A 6 29.43 -24.15 11.89
CA LEU A 6 29.40 -22.78 11.35
C LEU A 6 28.83 -22.73 9.92
N GLU A 7 28.92 -23.81 9.14
CA GLU A 7 28.25 -23.92 7.84
C GLU A 7 26.72 -23.73 7.94
N MET A 8 26.08 -24.16 9.03
CA MET A 8 24.62 -23.99 9.22
C MET A 8 24.23 -22.55 9.58
N LEU A 9 25.20 -21.69 9.91
CA LEU A 9 24.99 -20.28 10.22
C LEU A 9 25.37 -19.35 9.05
N ARG A 10 25.98 -19.90 7.99
CA ARG A 10 26.34 -19.15 6.79
C ARG A 10 25.11 -18.98 5.91
N LEU A 11 24.40 -17.89 6.15
CA LEU A 11 23.43 -17.37 5.21
C LEU A 11 24.17 -16.94 3.93
N THR A 12 23.66 -17.32 2.77
CA THR A 12 24.21 -16.81 1.50
C THR A 12 23.82 -15.34 1.33
N SER A 13 24.63 -14.57 0.59
CA SER A 13 24.30 -13.17 0.27
C SER A 13 22.92 -13.04 -0.35
N ASP A 14 22.50 -14.00 -1.20
CA ASP A 14 21.17 -14.02 -1.82
C ASP A 14 20.05 -14.24 -0.81
N GLU A 15 20.28 -15.04 0.24
CA GLU A 15 19.32 -15.24 1.32
C GLU A 15 19.19 -14.00 2.22
N VAL A 16 20.31 -13.29 2.45
CA VAL A 16 20.31 -12.01 3.16
C VAL A 16 19.65 -10.91 2.33
N LEU A 17 19.93 -10.86 1.03
CA LEU A 17 19.33 -9.89 0.09
C LEU A 17 17.84 -10.17 -0.10
N GLY A 18 17.42 -11.43 -0.19
CA GLY A 18 16.01 -11.83 -0.22
C GLY A 18 15.26 -11.42 1.04
N ARG A 19 15.87 -11.62 2.22
CA ARG A 19 15.32 -11.15 3.50
C ARG A 19 15.33 -9.62 3.65
N SER A 20 16.35 -8.95 3.10
CA SER A 20 16.51 -7.50 3.13
C SER A 20 15.49 -6.80 2.23
N GLN A 21 15.14 -7.39 1.08
CA GLN A 21 14.13 -6.83 0.17
C GLN A 21 12.70 -7.04 0.68
N MET A 22 12.44 -8.00 1.57
CA MET A 22 11.15 -8.16 2.24
C MET A 22 10.80 -7.04 3.24
N LYS A 23 11.71 -6.06 3.44
CA LYS A 23 11.44 -4.80 4.13
C LYS A 23 11.58 -3.59 3.21
N LYS A 24 11.18 -3.68 1.94
CA LYS A 24 10.57 -2.49 1.35
C LYS A 24 9.31 -2.24 2.19
N ILE A 25 9.48 -1.46 3.25
CA ILE A 25 8.46 -1.12 4.22
C ILE A 25 7.26 -0.67 3.41
N THR A 26 6.19 -1.47 3.45
CA THR A 26 4.86 -1.07 3.06
C THR A 26 4.53 0.17 3.91
N GLY A 27 4.83 1.36 3.41
CA GLY A 27 4.71 2.63 4.14
C GLY A 27 5.81 3.67 3.90
N GLY A 28 6.84 3.37 3.08
CA GLY A 28 7.97 4.29 2.86
C GLY A 28 7.78 5.38 1.79
N ASN A 29 6.68 5.37 1.04
CA ASN A 29 6.36 6.39 0.04
C ASN A 29 4.87 6.34 -0.23
N ASP A 30 4.08 6.74 0.76
CA ASP A 30 2.64 6.81 0.57
C ASP A 30 2.35 7.91 -0.45
N ASN A 31 1.75 7.54 -1.57
CA ASN A 31 1.21 8.49 -2.52
C ASN A 31 -0.05 9.08 -1.89
N VAL A 32 -0.19 10.40 -1.99
CA VAL A 32 -1.43 11.07 -1.59
C VAL A 32 -2.41 10.98 -2.74
N TYR A 33 -3.55 10.34 -2.49
CA TYR A 33 -4.65 10.25 -3.41
C TYR A 33 -5.74 11.22 -3.00
N TYR A 34 -6.30 11.92 -3.99
CA TYR A 34 -7.51 12.70 -3.85
C TYR A 34 -8.70 11.82 -4.25
N CYS A 35 -9.57 11.51 -3.27
CA CYS A 35 -10.74 10.68 -3.47
C CYS A 35 -12.01 11.53 -3.46
N GLN A 36 -12.92 11.27 -4.39
CA GLN A 36 -14.17 11.99 -4.53
C GLN A 36 -15.34 11.02 -4.77
N CYS A 37 -16.48 11.31 -4.12
CA CYS A 37 -17.71 10.55 -4.30
C CYS A 37 -18.48 10.99 -5.53
N PHE A 38 -19.02 10.02 -6.26
CA PHE A 38 -19.87 10.25 -7.42
C PHE A 38 -21.20 9.50 -7.27
N ASP A 39 -22.22 9.98 -7.97
CA ASP A 39 -23.48 9.29 -8.10
C ASP A 39 -23.48 8.25 -9.21
N SER A 40 -24.54 7.45 -9.28
CA SER A 40 -24.71 6.46 -10.36
C SER A 40 -24.84 7.10 -11.75
N ALA A 41 -25.05 8.41 -11.84
CA ALA A 41 -25.06 9.20 -13.07
C ALA A 41 -23.71 9.94 -13.32
N GLY A 42 -22.68 9.72 -12.48
CA GLY A 42 -21.36 10.34 -12.57
C GLY A 42 -21.24 11.76 -12.00
N ASN A 43 -22.28 12.29 -11.35
CA ASN A 43 -22.24 13.61 -10.73
C ASN A 43 -21.53 13.55 -9.37
N THR A 44 -20.64 14.51 -9.10
CA THR A 44 -20.02 14.66 -7.79
C THR A 44 -21.07 14.99 -6.73
N TYR A 45 -21.15 14.17 -5.68
CA TYR A 45 -21.99 14.51 -4.52
C TYR A 45 -21.22 15.41 -3.56
N GLY A 46 -21.80 16.59 -3.31
CA GLY A 46 -21.51 17.50 -2.19
C GLY A 46 -20.10 17.47 -1.62
N GLY A 47 -19.14 18.12 -2.26
CA GLY A 47 -17.95 18.77 -1.64
C GLY A 47 -16.96 17.96 -0.80
N GLU A 48 -17.28 16.75 -0.39
CA GLU A 48 -16.49 15.95 0.56
C GLU A 48 -15.47 15.12 -0.22
N ALA A 49 -14.52 15.80 -0.86
CA ALA A 49 -13.31 15.15 -1.27
C ALA A 49 -12.39 14.99 -0.06
N TYR A 50 -11.76 13.83 0.04
CA TYR A 50 -10.85 13.53 1.15
C TYR A 50 -9.55 12.95 0.60
N LEU A 51 -8.48 13.13 1.39
CA LEU A 51 -7.16 12.65 1.04
C LEU A 51 -6.93 11.30 1.71
N VAL A 52 -6.38 10.36 0.93
CA VAL A 52 -5.95 9.04 1.43
C VAL A 52 -4.48 8.85 1.09
N SER A 53 -3.70 8.42 2.09
CA SER A 53 -2.29 8.12 1.95
C SER A 53 -2.15 6.61 1.75
N HIS A 54 -1.71 6.17 0.57
CA HIS A 54 -1.51 4.75 0.30
C HIS A 54 -0.41 4.49 -0.74
N ILE A 55 0.09 3.26 -0.81
CA ILE A 55 1.13 2.88 -1.78
C ILE A 55 0.57 2.82 -3.21
N ASP A 56 -0.67 2.39 -3.41
CA ASP A 56 -1.29 2.24 -4.73
C ASP A 56 -2.77 2.69 -4.74
N VAL A 57 -3.27 3.01 -5.93
CA VAL A 57 -4.62 3.55 -6.14
C VAL A 57 -5.70 2.50 -5.84
N ALA A 58 -5.42 1.21 -6.01
CA ALA A 58 -6.39 0.16 -5.74
C ALA A 58 -6.68 0.08 -4.23
N MET A 59 -5.65 0.14 -3.40
CA MET A 59 -5.80 0.20 -1.95
C MET A 59 -6.42 1.53 -1.50
N ALA A 60 -6.09 2.66 -2.14
CA ALA A 60 -6.79 3.93 -1.88
C ALA A 60 -8.30 3.83 -2.16
N MET A 61 -8.70 3.16 -3.25
CA MET A 61 -10.11 2.89 -3.55
C MET A 61 -10.78 1.90 -2.58
N THR A 62 -10.04 1.00 -1.93
CA THR A 62 -10.64 0.13 -0.88
C THR A 62 -10.95 0.89 0.41
N MET A 63 -10.30 2.05 0.62
CA MET A 63 -10.63 2.96 1.71
C MET A 63 -11.81 3.87 1.37
N ASP A 64 -12.46 3.65 0.23
CA ASP A 64 -13.53 4.50 -0.22
C ASP A 64 -14.75 4.45 0.70
N ARG A 65 -15.19 5.61 1.18
CA ARG A 65 -16.34 5.77 2.08
C ARG A 65 -17.63 6.15 1.34
N CYS A 66 -17.59 6.19 0.01
CA CYS A 66 -18.71 6.67 -0.80
C CYS A 66 -19.83 5.60 -0.94
N PRO A 67 -21.08 5.92 -0.56
CA PRO A 67 -22.18 4.95 -0.55
C PRO A 67 -22.69 4.55 -1.95
N ALA A 68 -22.49 5.39 -2.96
CA ALA A 68 -22.94 5.16 -4.35
C ALA A 68 -21.79 4.87 -5.33
N GLY A 69 -20.56 4.79 -4.82
CA GLY A 69 -19.33 4.73 -5.61
C GLY A 69 -18.50 6.02 -5.56
N GLY A 70 -17.21 5.88 -5.81
CA GLY A 70 -16.25 6.97 -5.78
C GLY A 70 -15.00 6.61 -6.57
N GLY A 71 -14.14 7.60 -6.77
CA GLY A 71 -12.89 7.44 -7.50
C GLY A 71 -11.76 8.17 -6.78
N CYS A 72 -10.60 7.52 -6.72
CA CYS A 72 -9.37 8.10 -6.20
C CYS A 72 -8.38 8.31 -7.35
N VAL A 73 -7.77 9.50 -7.40
CA VAL A 73 -6.69 9.84 -8.35
C VAL A 73 -5.47 10.31 -7.58
N MET A 74 -4.28 10.00 -8.09
CA MET A 74 -3.03 10.47 -7.50
C MET A 74 -2.95 11.99 -7.67
N GLN A 75 -2.59 12.72 -6.61
CA GLN A 75 -2.37 14.17 -6.67
C GLN A 75 -1.05 14.51 -7.35
#